data_AF-G4ZMH1-F1
#
_entry.id   AF-G4ZMH1-F1
#
_cell.length_a   1.000
_cell.length_b   1.000
_cell.length_c   1.000
_cell.angle_alpha   90.00
_cell.angle_beta   90.00
_cell.angle_gamma   90.00
#
_symmetry.space_group_name_H-M   'P 1'
#
loop_
_entity.id
_entity.type
_entity.pdbx_description
1 polymer ?
#
loop_
_entity_poly.entity_id
_entity_poly.type
_entity_poly.pdbx_seq_one_letter_code
_entity_poly.pdbx_strand_id
1 'polypeptide(L)'
;MNTLGIRQGLTRAQLRDHPEFKIFERFQVKKWLKEGTSPSQIWGNLGLTNFDGDVQIAAGFTTYMEYVWALGAKVRKYNRNGGTPPTIHQIVDPEELRYTVSILHWKSFDDITINQVVGAYPL
;
A
#
# COMPACT_ATOMS: atom_id res chain seq x y z
N MET A 1 -23.70 4.63 -8.60
CA MET A 1 -23.54 5.18 -7.23
C MET A 1 -22.39 6.19 -7.24
N ASN A 2 -22.68 7.48 -7.04
CA ASN A 2 -21.70 8.53 -6.76
C ASN A 2 -21.50 8.57 -5.25
N THR A 3 -20.66 7.69 -4.70
CA THR A 3 -20.67 7.45 -3.25
C THR A 3 -19.90 8.46 -2.40
N LEU A 4 -19.27 9.48 -3.00
CA LEU A 4 -18.47 10.50 -2.28
C LEU A 4 -18.45 11.88 -2.98
N GLY A 5 -19.44 12.21 -3.83
CA GLY A 5 -19.41 13.46 -4.62
C GLY A 5 -18.28 13.57 -5.66
N ILE A 6 -17.36 12.60 -5.71
CA ILE A 6 -16.27 12.50 -6.67
C ILE A 6 -16.84 12.14 -8.05
N ARG A 7 -16.59 12.98 -9.06
CA ARG A 7 -16.98 12.70 -10.45
C ARG A 7 -16.24 11.47 -10.98
N GLN A 8 -16.96 10.59 -11.66
CA GLN A 8 -16.34 9.48 -12.40
C GLN A 8 -15.49 10.02 -13.56
N GLY A 9 -14.38 9.34 -13.88
CA GLY A 9 -13.49 9.71 -15.00
C GLY A 9 -12.38 10.72 -14.68
N LEU A 10 -12.23 11.14 -13.42
CA LEU A 10 -11.07 11.95 -13.00
C LEU A 10 -9.78 11.11 -13.01
N THR A 11 -8.68 11.70 -13.50
CA THR A 11 -7.36 11.11 -13.34
C THR A 11 -6.98 11.07 -11.86
N ARG A 12 -6.06 10.18 -11.47
CA ARG A 12 -5.59 10.12 -10.07
C ARG A 12 -5.02 11.45 -9.59
N ALA A 13 -4.30 12.17 -10.46
CA ALA A 13 -3.80 13.50 -10.17
C ALA A 13 -4.93 14.47 -9.83
N GLN A 14 -6.02 14.48 -10.63
CA GLN A 14 -7.20 15.31 -10.36
C GLN A 14 -7.96 14.87 -9.11
N LEU A 15 -8.00 13.57 -8.82
CA LEU A 15 -8.60 13.05 -7.59
C LEU A 15 -7.83 13.51 -6.37
N ARG A 16 -6.49 13.55 -6.43
CA ARG A 16 -5.63 13.95 -5.31
C ARG A 16 -5.96 15.34 -4.77
N ASP A 17 -6.32 16.25 -5.66
CA ASP A 17 -6.60 17.65 -5.32
C ASP A 17 -8.05 17.84 -4.80
N HIS A 18 -8.86 16.79 -4.78
CA HIS A 18 -10.23 16.83 -4.25
C HIS A 18 -10.21 16.85 -2.71
N PRO A 19 -11.06 17.67 -2.04
CA PRO A 19 -11.09 17.78 -0.58
C PRO A 19 -11.37 16.44 0.13
N GLU A 20 -12.12 15.55 -0.52
CA GLU A 20 -12.45 14.23 0.03
C GLU A 20 -11.48 13.11 -0.37
N PHE A 21 -10.39 13.41 -1.08
CA PHE A 21 -9.45 12.40 -1.56
C PHE A 21 -8.91 11.51 -0.42
N LYS A 22 -8.61 12.10 0.74
CA LYS A 22 -8.12 11.36 1.91
C LYS A 22 -9.16 10.41 2.50
N ILE A 23 -10.44 10.67 2.32
CA ILE A 23 -11.51 9.73 2.72
C ILE A 23 -11.53 8.56 1.74
N PHE A 24 -11.52 8.85 0.44
CA PHE A 24 -11.45 7.84 -0.61
C PHE A 24 -10.21 6.94 -0.48
N GLU A 25 -9.03 7.53 -0.28
CA GLU A 25 -7.76 6.81 -0.10
C GLU A 25 -7.82 5.83 1.07
N ARG A 26 -8.32 6.28 2.24
CA ARG A 26 -8.48 5.41 3.40
C ARG A 26 -9.49 4.28 3.17
N PHE A 27 -10.58 4.56 2.47
CA PHE A 27 -11.55 3.53 2.10
C PHE A 27 -10.91 2.49 1.17
N GLN A 28 -10.17 2.95 0.17
CA GLN A 28 -9.49 2.10 -0.79
C GLN A 28 -8.43 1.20 -0.14
N VAL A 29 -7.59 1.76 0.74
CA VAL A 29 -6.59 0.99 1.51
C VAL A 29 -7.25 -0.08 2.38
N LYS A 30 -8.32 0.27 3.10
CA LYS A 30 -9.07 -0.71 3.91
C LYS A 30 -9.67 -1.82 3.06
N LYS A 31 -10.19 -1.49 1.88
CA LYS A 31 -10.73 -2.46 0.93
C LYS A 31 -9.65 -3.43 0.48
N TRP A 32 -8.50 -2.94 0.01
CA TRP A 32 -7.38 -3.80 -0.41
C TRP A 32 -6.88 -4.73 0.70
N LEU A 33 -6.76 -4.22 1.93
CA LEU A 33 -6.37 -5.05 3.08
C LEU A 33 -7.39 -6.13 3.45
N LYS A 34 -8.67 -5.90 3.17
CA LYS A 34 -9.75 -6.87 3.38
C LYS A 34 -9.74 -7.94 2.28
N GLU A 35 -9.48 -7.52 1.05
CA GLU A 35 -9.41 -8.39 -0.13
C GLU A 35 -8.10 -9.18 -0.23
N GLY A 36 -7.09 -8.84 0.59
CA GLY A 36 -5.77 -9.48 0.54
C GLY A 36 -5.01 -9.18 -0.74
N THR A 37 -5.27 -8.00 -1.34
CA THR A 37 -4.62 -7.55 -2.58
C THR A 37 -3.10 -7.47 -2.37
N SER A 38 -2.31 -7.99 -3.31
CA SER A 38 -0.85 -7.97 -3.14
C SER A 38 -0.28 -6.56 -3.26
N PRO A 39 0.86 -6.26 -2.60
CA PRO A 39 1.62 -5.03 -2.84
C PRO A 39 1.87 -4.81 -4.34
N SER A 40 2.29 -5.84 -5.08
CA SER A 40 2.63 -5.72 -6.51
C SER A 40 1.43 -5.39 -7.40
N GLN A 41 0.25 -5.93 -7.08
CA GLN A 41 -0.98 -5.54 -7.77
C GLN A 41 -1.30 -4.06 -7.53
N ILE A 42 -1.11 -3.56 -6.31
CA ILE A 42 -1.37 -2.16 -5.97
C ILE A 42 -0.31 -1.26 -6.64
N TRP A 43 0.97 -1.65 -6.61
CA TRP A 43 2.05 -0.97 -7.30
C TRP A 43 1.73 -0.75 -8.79
N GLY A 44 1.33 -1.81 -9.49
CA GLY A 44 0.91 -1.75 -10.90
C GLY A 44 -0.35 -0.92 -11.11
N ASN A 45 -1.40 -1.11 -10.30
CA ASN A 45 -2.66 -0.35 -10.40
C ASN A 45 -2.47 1.15 -10.15
N LEU A 46 -1.43 1.52 -9.41
CA LEU A 46 -1.05 2.90 -9.13
C LEU A 46 -0.13 3.50 -10.20
N GLY A 47 0.23 2.72 -11.22
CA GLY A 47 1.08 3.15 -12.34
C GLY A 47 2.55 3.30 -11.96
N LEU A 48 3.03 2.57 -10.95
CA LEU A 48 4.40 2.71 -10.43
C LEU A 48 5.40 1.79 -11.16
N THR A 49 4.94 0.74 -11.84
CA THR A 49 5.82 -0.24 -12.53
C THR A 49 6.65 0.35 -13.66
N ASN A 50 6.12 1.33 -14.39
CA ASN A 50 6.76 1.92 -15.57
C ASN A 50 6.85 3.44 -15.42
N PHE A 51 7.06 3.92 -14.21
CA PHE A 51 7.14 5.36 -13.97
C PHE A 51 8.52 5.86 -14.42
N ASP A 52 8.56 6.59 -15.53
CA ASP A 52 9.78 7.23 -16.01
C ASP A 52 10.14 8.43 -15.12
N GLY A 53 10.98 8.19 -14.10
CA GLY A 53 11.50 9.22 -13.20
C GLY A 53 11.56 8.77 -11.74
N ASP A 54 11.58 9.74 -10.82
CA ASP A 54 11.53 9.45 -9.40
C ASP A 54 10.13 8.97 -9.00
N VAL A 55 9.97 7.67 -8.74
CA VAL A 55 8.72 7.08 -8.28
C VAL A 55 8.11 7.82 -7.09
N GLN A 56 8.90 8.47 -6.23
CA GLN A 56 8.38 9.19 -5.06
C GLN A 56 7.49 10.37 -5.42
N ILE A 57 7.67 10.97 -6.61
CA ILE A 57 6.84 12.08 -7.09
C ILE A 57 5.59 11.61 -7.84
N ALA A 58 5.46 10.31 -8.12
CA ALA A 58 4.30 9.76 -8.79
C ALA A 58 3.03 9.94 -7.95
N ALA A 59 1.91 10.31 -8.59
CA ALA A 59 0.64 10.54 -7.89
C ALA A 59 0.12 9.29 -7.15
N GLY A 60 0.56 8.09 -7.56
CA GLY A 60 0.25 6.82 -6.91
C GLY A 60 1.04 6.55 -5.64
N PHE A 61 2.24 7.11 -5.50
CA PHE A 61 3.21 6.64 -4.52
C PHE A 61 2.78 6.88 -3.08
N THR A 62 2.22 8.05 -2.75
CA THR A 62 1.71 8.33 -1.40
C THR A 62 0.66 7.31 -0.95
N THR A 63 -0.22 6.88 -1.87
CA THR A 63 -1.23 5.87 -1.54
C THR A 63 -0.62 4.48 -1.38
N TYR A 64 0.42 4.16 -2.15
CA TYR A 64 1.19 2.93 -1.96
C TYR A 64 1.84 2.91 -0.56
N MET A 65 2.44 4.02 -0.14
CA MET A 65 3.01 4.16 1.20
C MET A 65 1.98 3.90 2.30
N GLU A 66 0.81 4.54 2.21
CA GLU A 66 -0.29 4.33 3.17
C GLU A 66 -0.75 2.87 3.22
N TYR A 67 -0.81 2.20 2.08
CA TYR A 67 -1.12 0.78 2.01
C TYR A 67 -0.07 -0.07 2.72
N VAL A 68 1.22 0.12 2.41
CA VAL A 68 2.33 -0.63 3.00
C VAL A 68 2.38 -0.44 4.52
N TRP A 69 2.15 0.77 5.03
CA TRP A 69 2.08 1.00 6.47
C TRP A 69 0.93 0.26 7.13
N ALA A 70 -0.24 0.31 6.51
CA ALA A 70 -1.42 -0.33 7.06
C ALA A 70 -1.28 -1.87 7.04
N LEU A 71 -0.62 -2.42 6.02
CA LEU A 71 -0.23 -3.83 5.96
C LEU A 71 0.77 -4.19 7.06
N GLY A 72 1.86 -3.42 7.21
CA GLY A 72 2.84 -3.63 8.28
C GLY A 72 2.23 -3.54 9.68
N ALA A 73 1.32 -2.59 9.90
CA ALA A 73 0.60 -2.48 11.16
C ALA A 73 -0.29 -3.70 11.44
N LYS A 74 -0.92 -4.27 10.39
CA LYS A 74 -1.73 -5.49 10.50
C LYS A 74 -0.87 -6.71 10.83
N VAL A 75 0.29 -6.88 10.17
CA VAL A 75 1.28 -7.93 10.47
C VAL A 75 1.78 -7.81 11.91
N ARG A 76 2.26 -6.64 12.32
CA ARG A 76 2.73 -6.39 13.69
C ARG A 76 1.65 -6.69 14.72
N LYS A 77 0.40 -6.28 14.46
CA LYS A 77 -0.72 -6.55 15.36
C LYS A 77 -0.95 -8.06 15.51
N TYR A 78 -0.91 -8.81 14.41
CA TYR A 78 -1.00 -10.27 14.42
C TYR A 78 0.15 -10.89 15.22
N ASN A 79 1.40 -10.48 15.00
CA ASN A 79 2.56 -11.00 15.75
C ASN A 79 2.45 -10.76 17.26
N ARG A 80 1.86 -9.63 17.68
CA ARG A 80 1.72 -9.27 19.09
C ARG A 80 0.52 -9.92 19.77
N ASN A 81 -0.61 -9.99 19.07
CA ASN A 81 -1.91 -10.28 19.68
C ASN A 81 -2.63 -11.48 19.07
N GLY A 82 -2.06 -12.12 18.04
CA GLY A 82 -2.71 -13.16 17.24
C GLY A 82 -3.91 -12.65 16.43
N GLY A 83 -4.84 -13.56 16.11
CA GLY A 83 -6.06 -13.28 15.35
C GLY A 83 -5.98 -13.78 13.90
N THR A 84 -6.69 -13.14 12.98
CA THR A 84 -6.65 -13.49 11.56
C THR A 84 -5.35 -13.00 10.93
N PRO A 85 -4.50 -13.90 10.40
CA PRO A 85 -3.26 -13.48 9.73
C PRO A 85 -3.60 -12.65 8.47
N PRO A 86 -2.86 -11.58 8.19
CA PRO A 86 -2.97 -10.92 6.89
C PRO A 86 -2.54 -11.85 5.75
N THR A 87 -3.12 -11.69 4.57
CA THR A 87 -2.60 -12.34 3.37
C THR A 87 -1.30 -11.65 2.95
N ILE A 88 -0.24 -12.43 2.75
CA ILE A 88 1.09 -11.98 2.36
C ILE A 88 1.43 -12.56 1.00
N HIS A 89 2.08 -11.74 0.18
CA HIS A 89 2.57 -12.11 -1.13
C HIS A 89 4.04 -11.71 -1.24
N GLN A 90 4.85 -12.59 -1.81
CA GLN A 90 6.27 -12.27 -2.05
C GLN A 90 6.39 -11.14 -3.07
N ILE A 91 7.19 -10.13 -2.73
CA ILE A 91 7.54 -9.05 -3.66
C ILE A 91 8.76 -9.47 -4.45
N VAL A 92 8.62 -9.56 -5.77
CA VAL A 92 9.68 -10.01 -6.68
C VAL A 92 10.31 -8.86 -7.46
N ASP A 93 9.59 -7.75 -7.63
CA ASP A 93 10.11 -6.57 -8.31
C ASP A 93 11.13 -5.85 -7.39
N PRO A 94 12.39 -5.67 -7.83
CA PRO A 94 13.43 -5.11 -6.98
C PRO A 94 13.19 -3.66 -6.57
N GLU A 95 12.56 -2.86 -7.43
CA GLU A 95 12.26 -1.46 -7.15
C GLU A 95 11.14 -1.35 -6.13
N GLU A 96 10.05 -2.09 -6.35
CA GLU A 96 8.96 -2.25 -5.39
C GLU A 96 9.47 -2.71 -4.03
N LEU A 97 10.33 -3.74 -4.02
CA LEU A 97 10.92 -4.28 -2.80
C LEU A 97 11.71 -3.21 -2.04
N ARG A 98 12.60 -2.49 -2.75
CA ARG A 98 13.42 -1.42 -2.18
C ARG A 98 12.55 -0.35 -1.52
N TYR A 99 11.51 0.10 -2.21
CA TYR A 99 10.61 1.12 -1.65
C TYR A 99 9.78 0.59 -0.49
N THR A 100 9.23 -0.63 -0.59
CA THR A 100 8.46 -1.25 0.49
C THR A 100 9.28 -1.35 1.78
N VAL A 101 10.51 -1.85 1.69
CA VAL A 101 11.44 -1.94 2.81
C VAL A 101 11.76 -0.56 3.38
N SER A 102 12.09 0.41 2.51
CA SER A 102 12.39 1.78 2.93
C SER A 102 11.22 2.44 3.66
N ILE A 103 9.99 2.26 3.16
CA ILE A 103 8.74 2.78 3.72
C ILE A 103 8.49 2.20 5.12
N LEU A 104 8.75 0.91 5.32
CA LEU A 104 8.57 0.23 6.60
C LEU A 104 9.65 0.62 7.61
N HIS A 105 10.91 0.73 7.19
CA HIS A 105 11.97 1.26 8.05
C HIS A 105 11.70 2.69 8.48
N TRP A 106 11.21 3.55 7.57
CA TRP A 106 10.84 4.92 7.91
C TRP A 106 9.77 5.01 9.00
N LYS A 107 8.87 4.02 9.08
CA LYS A 107 7.87 3.90 10.15
C LYS A 107 8.33 3.05 11.35
N SER A 108 9.61 2.72 11.41
CA SER A 108 10.22 1.97 12.50
C SER A 108 9.53 0.61 12.71
N PHE A 109 9.25 -0.10 11.62
CA PHE A 109 8.90 -1.52 11.68
C PHE A 109 10.14 -2.36 12.01
N ASP A 110 9.96 -3.39 12.84
CA ASP A 110 11.01 -4.36 13.18
C ASP A 110 11.27 -5.30 12.00
N ASP A 111 12.49 -5.84 11.91
CA ASP A 111 12.93 -6.64 10.77
C ASP A 111 12.06 -7.89 10.55
N ILE A 112 11.52 -8.48 11.61
CA ILE A 112 10.60 -9.63 11.49
C ILE A 112 9.35 -9.19 10.72
N THR A 113 8.71 -8.11 11.16
CA THR A 113 7.53 -7.55 10.47
C THR A 113 7.87 -7.18 9.03
N ILE A 114 9.03 -6.58 8.76
CA ILE A 114 9.44 -6.20 7.40
C ILE A 114 9.57 -7.43 6.51
N ASN A 115 10.32 -8.43 6.96
CA ASN A 115 10.55 -9.67 6.20
C ASN A 115 9.25 -10.43 5.93
N GLN A 116 8.30 -10.39 6.86
CA GLN A 116 6.97 -10.95 6.64
C GLN A 116 6.16 -10.14 5.63
N VAL A 117 6.18 -8.80 5.68
CA VAL A 117 5.44 -7.97 4.72
C VAL A 117 5.91 -8.21 3.28
N VAL A 118 7.21 -8.35 3.06
CA VAL A 118 7.79 -8.58 1.73
C VAL A 118 7.74 -10.06 1.29
N GLY A 119 7.20 -10.94 2.13
CA GLY A 119 7.06 -12.38 1.86
C GLY A 119 8.39 -13.15 1.86
N ALA A 120 9.43 -12.63 2.52
CA ALA A 120 10.69 -13.33 2.76
C ALA A 120 10.61 -14.29 3.97
N TYR A 121 9.58 -14.15 4.81
CA TYR A 121 9.36 -14.98 6.00
C TYR A 121 7.87 -15.29 6.19
N PRO A 122 7.49 -16.50 6.66
CA PRO A 122 6.09 -16.83 6.94
C PRO A 122 5.54 -16.07 8.16
N LEU A 123 4.21 -15.97 8.23
CA LEU A 123 3.46 -15.41 9.36
C LEU A 123 3.32 -16.40 10.52
#